data_AF-A0A2P5E4Z8-F1
#
_entry.id   AF-A0A2P5E4Z8-F1
#
_cell.length_a   1.000
_cell.length_b   1.000
_cell.length_c   1.000
_cell.angle_alpha   90.00
_cell.angle_beta   90.00
_cell.angle_gamma   90.00
#
_symmetry.space_group_name_H-M   'P 1'
#
loop_
_entity.id
_entity.type
_entity.pdbx_description
1 polymer ?
#
loop_
_entity_poly.entity_id
_entity_poly.type
_entity_poly.pdbx_seq_one_letter_code
_entity_poly.pdbx_strand_id
1 'polypeptide(L)'
;MKNYGDQGNIAGILGLGWGPGSLVKQLGSRAGGRFSYCLQRADGNHQRNTFLQFGSDIPSRSGLQTTDLLQYGSEEAYFVDLVDISIAGSRLHIPSDHFIRRGSRGGTIFD
;
A
#
# COMPACT_ATOMS: atom_id res chain seq x y z
N MET A 1 -14.80 -11.04 30.67
CA MET A 1 -14.84 -10.58 29.27
C MET A 1 -13.39 -10.40 28.82
N LYS A 2 -12.92 -11.13 27.80
CA LYS A 2 -11.56 -10.93 27.28
C LYS A 2 -11.58 -9.68 26.40
N ASN A 3 -10.79 -8.68 26.74
CA ASN A 3 -10.63 -7.48 25.93
C ASN A 3 -9.65 -7.82 24.79
N TYR A 4 -10.14 -7.74 23.55
CA TYR A 4 -9.28 -7.82 22.36
C TYR A 4 -8.55 -6.47 22.24
N GLY A 5 -7.21 -6.50 22.06
CA GLY A 5 -6.43 -5.28 21.84
C GLY A 5 -5.17 -5.10 22.71
N ASP A 6 -5.01 -5.85 23.80
CA ASP A 6 -3.73 -5.85 24.54
C ASP A 6 -2.70 -6.74 23.82
N GLN A 7 -1.46 -6.24 23.76
CA GLN A 7 -0.33 -6.70 22.94
C GLN A 7 -0.39 -8.17 22.50
N GLY A 8 -0.73 -8.39 21.21
CA GLY A 8 -0.73 -9.72 20.57
C GLY A 8 -2.11 -10.24 20.15
N ASN A 9 -3.20 -9.63 20.59
CA ASN A 9 -4.57 -10.06 20.25
C ASN A 9 -5.10 -9.39 18.98
N ILE A 10 -4.51 -9.71 17.82
CA ILE A 10 -5.05 -9.35 16.50
C ILE A 10 -6.31 -10.19 16.25
N ALA A 11 -7.46 -9.54 16.06
CA ALA A 11 -8.73 -10.22 15.80
C ALA A 11 -8.93 -10.63 14.32
N GLY A 12 -8.08 -10.14 13.42
CA GLY A 12 -8.14 -10.45 12.00
C GLY A 12 -7.26 -9.54 11.13
N ILE A 13 -7.39 -9.72 9.82
CA ILE A 13 -6.65 -8.96 8.80
C ILE A 13 -7.64 -8.11 8.02
N LEU A 14 -7.31 -6.84 7.84
CA LEU A 14 -8.04 -5.91 6.97
C LEU A 14 -7.34 -5.87 5.61
N GLY A 15 -7.92 -6.52 4.60
CA GLY A 15 -7.38 -6.55 3.24
C GLY A 15 -7.68 -5.26 2.47
N LEU A 16 -6.65 -4.66 1.88
CA LEU A 16 -6.75 -3.44 1.07
C LEU A 16 -6.44 -3.65 -0.42
N GLY A 17 -6.02 -4.85 -0.84
CA GLY A 17 -5.61 -5.14 -2.21
C GLY A 17 -6.73 -5.12 -3.26
N TRP A 18 -6.39 -5.57 -4.48
CA TRP A 18 -7.34 -5.70 -5.59
C TRP A 18 -8.31 -6.87 -5.45
N GLY A 19 -8.19 -7.69 -4.41
CA GLY A 19 -9.06 -8.86 -4.19
C GLY A 19 -10.53 -8.50 -3.99
N PRO A 20 -11.49 -9.34 -4.44
CA PRO A 20 -12.92 -9.10 -4.25
C PRO A 20 -13.34 -8.97 -2.77
N GLY A 21 -12.57 -9.60 -1.86
CA GLY A 21 -12.77 -9.49 -0.42
C GLY A 21 -12.16 -8.23 0.22
N SER A 22 -11.51 -7.33 -0.54
CA SER A 22 -10.88 -6.15 0.06
C SER A 22 -11.90 -5.13 0.54
N LEU A 23 -11.58 -4.42 1.62
CA LEU A 23 -12.46 -3.39 2.17
C LEU A 23 -12.71 -2.27 1.14
N VAL A 24 -11.71 -1.94 0.32
CA VAL A 24 -11.82 -0.95 -0.77
C VAL A 24 -12.92 -1.36 -1.75
N LYS A 25 -12.97 -2.63 -2.15
CA LYS A 25 -14.03 -3.15 -3.04
C LYS A 25 -15.38 -3.27 -2.34
N GLN A 26 -15.41 -3.72 -1.08
CA GLN A 26 -16.66 -3.84 -0.32
C GLN A 26 -17.36 -2.50 -0.10
N LEU A 27 -16.59 -1.41 0.07
CA LEU A 27 -17.14 -0.05 0.19
C LEU A 27 -17.67 0.50 -1.14
N GLY A 28 -17.31 -0.11 -2.28
CA GLY A 28 -17.82 0.23 -3.60
C GLY A 28 -17.69 1.73 -3.92
N SER A 29 -18.80 2.36 -4.28
CA SER A 29 -18.85 3.79 -4.62
C SER A 29 -18.44 4.72 -3.48
N ARG A 30 -18.54 4.30 -2.21
CA ARG A 30 -18.12 5.11 -1.06
C ARG A 30 -16.60 5.28 -1.01
N ALA A 31 -15.85 4.22 -1.31
CA ALA A 31 -14.41 4.32 -1.47
C ALA A 31 -14.02 4.84 -2.87
N GLY A 32 -14.85 4.60 -3.89
CA GLY A 32 -14.56 4.97 -5.27
C GLY A 32 -13.24 4.37 -5.77
N GLY A 33 -12.87 3.19 -5.25
CA GLY A 33 -11.60 2.53 -5.54
C GLY A 33 -10.36 3.19 -4.93
N ARG A 34 -10.51 4.16 -4.02
CA ARG A 34 -9.41 4.95 -3.46
C ARG A 34 -9.34 4.84 -1.95
N PHE A 35 -8.12 4.77 -1.45
CA PHE A 35 -7.79 4.91 -0.04
C PHE A 35 -6.47 5.67 0.11
N SER A 36 -6.23 6.23 1.28
CA SER A 36 -4.94 6.80 1.65
C SER A 36 -4.61 6.43 3.08
N TYR A 37 -3.33 6.23 3.38
CA TYR A 37 -2.89 5.93 4.72
C TYR A 37 -1.65 6.72 5.11
N CYS A 38 -1.51 6.96 6.42
CA CYS A 38 -0.31 7.48 7.03
C CYS A 38 0.05 6.56 8.19
N LEU A 39 1.01 5.67 7.96
CA LEU A 39 1.53 4.77 8.99
C LEU A 39 2.54 5.52 9.86
N GLN A 40 2.45 5.32 11.18
CA GLN A 40 3.46 5.77 12.12
C GLN A 40 4.55 4.71 12.20
N ARG A 41 5.75 5.12 12.61
CA ARG A 41 6.82 4.18 12.90
C ARG A 41 6.41 3.32 14.10
N ALA A 42 6.70 2.02 14.01
CA ALA A 42 6.51 1.10 15.13
C ALA A 42 7.68 1.23 16.13
N ASP A 43 7.85 2.41 16.73
CA ASP A 43 8.95 2.72 17.67
C ASP A 43 8.48 2.75 19.14
N GLY A 44 7.24 2.32 19.41
CA GLY A 44 6.63 2.31 20.74
C GLY A 44 6.15 3.69 21.21
N ASN A 45 6.41 4.76 20.45
CA ASN A 45 5.93 6.09 20.76
C ASN A 45 4.56 6.35 20.11
N HIS A 46 3.49 6.05 20.84
CA HIS A 46 2.10 6.21 20.38
C HIS A 46 1.57 7.65 20.47
N GLN A 47 2.43 8.66 20.42
CA GLN A 47 2.02 10.07 20.50
C GLN A 47 1.23 10.57 19.28
N ARG A 48 1.24 9.83 18.16
CA ARG A 48 0.56 10.22 16.92
C ARG A 48 -0.36 9.10 16.43
N ASN A 49 -1.51 9.50 15.90
CA ASN A 49 -2.44 8.55 15.28
C ASN A 49 -1.95 8.14 13.89
N THR A 50 -2.17 6.88 13.53
CA THR A 50 -2.21 6.45 12.13
C THR A 50 -3.54 6.87 11.53
N PHE A 51 -3.59 7.00 10.21
CA PHE A 51 -4.84 7.28 9.50
C PHE A 51 -5.01 6.32 8.33
N LEU A 52 -6.26 5.93 8.10
CA LEU A 52 -6.73 5.23 6.91
C LEU A 52 -8.05 5.89 6.50
N GLN A 53 -8.08 6.47 5.30
CA GLN A 53 -9.21 7.24 4.78
C GLN A 53 -9.60 6.68 3.41
N PHE A 54 -10.89 6.73 3.08
CA PHE A 54 -11.43 6.17 1.83
C PHE A 54 -12.17 7.24 1.04
N GLY A 55 -12.15 7.12 -0.28
CA GLY A 55 -12.99 7.93 -1.17
C GLY A 55 -12.89 9.44 -0.93
N SER A 56 -14.02 10.06 -0.58
CA SER A 56 -14.12 11.51 -0.37
C SER A 56 -13.45 12.02 0.92
N ASP A 57 -13.13 11.13 1.86
CA ASP A 57 -12.50 11.51 3.12
C ASP A 57 -10.99 11.77 2.95
N ILE A 58 -10.43 11.41 1.79
CA ILE A 58 -9.04 11.66 1.44
C ILE A 58 -8.85 13.16 1.16
N PRO A 59 -8.05 13.88 1.96
CA PRO A 59 -7.87 15.31 1.77
C PRO A 59 -7.10 15.60 0.49
N SER A 60 -7.51 16.65 -0.22
CA SER A 60 -6.75 17.18 -1.34
C SER A 60 -5.40 17.71 -0.83
N ARG A 61 -4.30 17.31 -1.49
CA ARG A 61 -2.95 17.76 -1.17
C ARG A 61 -2.28 18.21 -2.46
N SER A 62 -1.71 19.41 -2.44
CA SER A 62 -0.89 19.91 -3.54
C SER A 62 0.48 19.22 -3.55
N GLY A 63 1.06 19.02 -4.74
CA GLY A 63 2.42 18.50 -4.89
C GLY A 63 2.56 16.97 -4.73
N LEU A 64 1.45 16.23 -4.74
CA LEU A 64 1.49 14.77 -4.79
C LEU A 64 2.20 14.30 -6.07
N GLN A 65 3.09 13.32 -5.90
CA GLN A 65 3.70 12.59 -7.01
C GLN A 65 2.91 11.30 -7.24
N THR A 66 2.76 10.91 -8.50
CA THR A 66 2.00 9.73 -8.89
C THR A 66 2.85 8.80 -9.74
N THR A 67 2.57 7.51 -9.62
CA THR A 67 3.06 6.47 -10.52
C THR A 67 1.89 5.54 -10.81
N ASP A 68 1.93 4.87 -11.96
CA ASP A 68 0.89 3.94 -12.36
C ASP A 68 0.92 2.69 -11.46
N LEU A 69 -0.26 2.29 -11.02
CA LEU A 69 -0.44 0.99 -10.37
C LEU A 69 -0.62 -0.06 -11.46
N LEU A 70 0.27 -1.05 -11.48
CA LEU A 70 0.23 -2.17 -12.41
C LEU A 70 -0.58 -3.32 -11.82
N GLN A 71 -1.38 -3.97 -12.67
CA GLN A 71 -2.15 -5.16 -12.29
C GLN A 71 -1.79 -6.32 -13.20
N TYR A 72 -1.50 -7.47 -12.61
CA TYR A 72 -1.08 -8.67 -13.33
C TYR A 72 -2.07 -9.81 -13.08
N GLY A 73 -2.94 -10.09 -14.06
CA GLY A 73 -3.92 -11.17 -13.95
C GLY A 73 -4.82 -11.02 -12.72
N SER A 74 -4.88 -12.05 -11.89
CA SER A 74 -5.66 -12.08 -10.64
C SER A 74 -4.85 -11.70 -9.39
N GLU A 75 -3.64 -11.15 -9.56
CA GLU A 75 -2.83 -10.72 -8.42
C GLU A 75 -3.51 -9.58 -7.66
N GLU A 76 -3.51 -9.69 -6.32
CA GLU A 76 -4.20 -8.73 -5.45
C GLU A 76 -3.28 -7.60 -4.96
N ALA A 77 -1.96 -7.73 -5.15
CA ALA A 77 -0.98 -6.74 -4.74
C ALA A 77 -0.95 -5.51 -5.66
N TYR A 78 -0.57 -4.37 -5.11
CA TYR A 78 -0.36 -3.13 -5.85
C TYR A 78 1.05 -3.09 -6.42
N PHE A 79 1.21 -3.42 -7.71
CA PHE A 79 2.52 -3.33 -8.36
C PHE A 79 2.81 -1.92 -8.86
N VAL A 80 4.09 -1.60 -8.96
CA VAL A 80 4.60 -0.36 -9.58
C VAL A 80 5.76 -0.65 -10.50
N ASP A 81 6.02 0.27 -11.43
CA ASP A 81 7.19 0.24 -12.30
C ASP A 81 8.40 0.89 -11.59
N LEU A 82 9.26 0.08 -10.97
CA LEU A 82 10.50 0.56 -10.37
C LEU A 82 11.61 0.61 -11.44
N VAL A 83 12.11 1.81 -11.70
CA VAL A 83 13.10 2.04 -12.76
C VAL A 83 14.56 1.94 -12.28
N ASP A 84 14.83 2.35 -11.04
CA ASP A 84 16.15 2.26 -10.39
C ASP A 84 16.07 2.71 -8.93
N ILE A 85 17.19 2.59 -8.23
CA ILE A 85 17.38 3.02 -6.85
C ILE A 85 18.52 4.05 -6.81
N SER A 86 18.37 5.06 -5.96
CA SER A 86 19.44 6.03 -5.68
C SER A 86 19.76 6.06 -4.19
N ILE A 87 21.04 6.14 -3.85
CA ILE A 87 21.52 6.28 -2.47
C ILE A 87 22.35 7.55 -2.39
N ALA A 88 22.01 8.44 -1.46
CA ALA A 88 22.67 9.75 -1.30
C ALA A 88 22.78 10.55 -2.62
N GLY A 89 21.72 10.53 -3.43
CA GLY A 89 21.67 11.21 -4.74
C GLY A 89 22.42 10.51 -5.87
N SER A 90 23.12 9.41 -5.60
CA SER A 90 23.82 8.63 -6.61
C SER A 90 22.97 7.45 -7.06
N ARG A 91 22.67 7.41 -8.37
CA ARG A 91 21.92 6.32 -8.99
C ARG A 91 22.77 5.05 -9.02
N LEU A 92 22.19 3.91 -8.65
CA LEU A 92 22.89 2.62 -8.60
C LEU A 92 23.08 1.98 -9.97
N HIS A 93 22.32 2.42 -10.99
CA HIS A 93 22.36 1.87 -12.35
C HIS A 93 22.09 0.36 -12.37
N ILE A 94 21.10 -0.08 -11.59
CA ILE A 94 20.70 -1.48 -11.55
C ILE A 94 20.12 -1.85 -12.93
N PRO A 95 20.57 -2.94 -13.57
CA PRO A 95 20.01 -3.36 -14.84
C PRO A 95 18.49 -3.57 -14.71
N SER A 96 17.72 -2.92 -15.59
CA SER A 96 16.25 -2.84 -15.50
C SER A 96 15.56 -4.22 -15.50
N ASP A 97 16.20 -5.24 -16.05
CA ASP A 97 15.69 -6.61 -16.10
C ASP A 97 15.56 -7.27 -14.72
N HIS A 98 16.22 -6.72 -13.69
CA HIS A 98 16.03 -7.13 -12.30
C HIS A 98 14.66 -6.73 -11.73
N PHE A 99 14.04 -5.66 -12.23
CA PHE A 99 12.74 -5.17 -11.75
C PHE A 99 11.56 -5.72 -12.56
N ILE A 100 11.80 -6.10 -13.83
CA ILE A 100 10.76 -6.58 -14.73
C ILE A 100 10.09 -7.84 -14.19
N ARG A 101 8.75 -7.85 -14.19
CA ARG A 101 7.97 -9.04 -13.88
C ARG A 101 7.98 -10.02 -15.06
N ARG A 102 8.25 -11.30 -14.79
CA ARG A 102 8.26 -12.40 -15.77
C ARG A 102 7.39 -13.55 -15.25
N GLY A 103 6.17 -13.64 -15.76
CA GLY A 103 5.16 -14.56 -15.23
C GLY A 103 4.79 -14.19 -13.80
N SER A 104 4.98 -15.12 -12.86
CA SER A 104 4.73 -14.91 -11.42
C SER A 104 5.93 -14.37 -10.63
N ARG A 105 7.07 -14.11 -11.28
CA ARG A 105 8.32 -13.69 -10.60
C ARG A 105 8.69 -12.25 -10.93
N GLY A 106 9.32 -11.56 -9.98
CA GLY A 106 9.75 -10.17 -10.15
C GLY A 106 8.59 -9.17 -10.08
N GLY A 107 8.88 -7.94 -10.49
CA GLY A 107 8.04 -6.78 -10.21
C GLY A 107 8.38 -6.14 -8.86
N THR A 108 7.80 -4.97 -8.62
CA THR A 108 7.87 -4.25 -7.34
C THR A 108 6.46 -4.02 -6.83
N ILE A 109 6.25 -4.19 -5.53
CA ILE A 109 4.94 -4.03 -4.87
C ILE A 109 4.99 -2.99 -3.77
N PHE A 110 3.84 -2.38 -3.48
CA PHE A 110 3.56 -1.77 -2.18
C PHE A 110 2.92 -2.80 -1.25
N ASP A 111 3.47 -2.95 -0.05
CA ASP A 111 3.01 -3.81 1.05
C ASP A 111 3.17 -3.07 2.40
#